data_AF-A0A6G8CPN5-F1
#
_entry.id   AF-A0A6G8CPN5-F1
#
_cell.length_a   1.000
_cell.length_b   1.000
_cell.length_c   1.000
_cell.angle_alpha   90.00
_cell.angle_beta   90.00
_cell.angle_gamma   90.00
#
_symmetry.space_group_name_H-M   'P 1'
#
loop_
_entity.id
_entity.type
_entity.pdbx_description
1 polymer ?
#
loop_
_entity_poly.entity_id
_entity_poly.type
_entity_poly.pdbx_seq_one_letter_code
_entity_poly.pdbx_strand_id
1 'polypeptide(L)'
;MPSWLPAALYVLAFLYLAWCIFPIVAVLSLQGMPWEHRVKAASCFLPVAVRGALVTLPALLAPIVVPIALLFTKWGDDKLPRLFRWWDNDVSINGDAGLTWSPDLVTGIGKPDRVPEDNAADVIALCYWAKGHHPRSYWARLVWLGWRNRASWLAAQLGVKSDLAGPVQSWGNTDAGREIEGWYLLENAGVYQFFRSKRLGKFCLRTNYGYKVNHQYMGRARLPVVNVTFSLLRWKGEDATANVASA
;
A
#
# COMPACT_ATOMS: atom_id res chain seq x y z
N MET A 1 -2.80 36.62 7.38
CA MET A 1 -2.22 35.40 6.77
C MET A 1 -0.97 35.79 6.01
N PRO A 2 0.11 34.99 6.02
CA PRO A 2 1.32 35.29 5.26
C PRO A 2 1.04 35.28 3.74
N SER A 3 1.59 36.25 3.01
CA SER A 3 1.38 36.40 1.55
C SER A 3 1.91 35.24 0.70
N TRP A 4 2.83 34.43 1.24
CA TRP A 4 3.39 33.26 0.57
C TRP A 4 2.50 32.00 0.65
N LEU A 5 1.53 31.98 1.57
CA LEU A 5 0.73 30.79 1.83
C LEU A 5 -0.11 30.35 0.61
N PRO A 6 -0.82 31.25 -0.09
CA PRO A 6 -1.57 30.86 -1.29
C PRO A 6 -0.67 30.29 -2.39
N ALA A 7 0.49 30.91 -2.63
CA ALA A 7 1.46 30.45 -3.62
C ALA A 7 1.97 29.04 -3.29
N ALA A 8 2.31 28.77 -2.02
CA ALA A 8 2.73 27.45 -1.58
C ALA A 8 1.62 26.40 -1.79
N LEU A 9 0.36 26.73 -1.47
CA LEU A 9 -0.77 25.84 -1.70
C LEU A 9 -1.00 25.53 -3.18
N TYR A 10 -0.85 26.52 -4.07
CA TYR A 10 -0.94 26.30 -5.52
C TYR A 10 0.16 25.39 -6.04
N VAL A 11 1.41 25.58 -5.59
CA VAL A 11 2.53 24.72 -5.96
C VAL A 11 2.28 23.28 -5.49
N LEU A 12 1.84 23.08 -4.24
CA LEU A 12 1.52 21.75 -3.72
C LEU A 12 0.37 21.09 -4.50
N ALA A 13 -0.68 21.86 -4.81
CA ALA A 13 -1.79 21.36 -5.63
C ALA A 13 -1.31 20.96 -7.04
N PHE A 14 -0.48 21.78 -7.68
CA PHE A 14 0.09 21.47 -8.99
C PHE A 14 0.94 20.20 -8.97
N LEU A 15 1.85 20.07 -7.98
CA LEU A 15 2.68 18.88 -7.83
C LEU A 15 1.85 17.63 -7.59
N TYR A 16 0.79 17.74 -6.79
CA TYR A 16 -0.14 16.63 -6.55
C TYR A 16 -0.92 16.25 -7.81
N LEU A 17 -1.39 17.22 -8.58
CA LEU A 17 -2.05 16.97 -9.86
C LEU A 17 -1.11 16.28 -10.84
N ALA A 18 0.13 16.76 -10.98
CA ALA A 18 1.14 16.13 -11.81
C ALA A 18 1.44 14.68 -11.37
N TRP A 19 1.50 14.44 -10.06
CA TRP A 19 1.62 13.11 -9.48
C TRP A 19 0.47 12.19 -9.89
N CYS A 20 -0.77 12.68 -9.89
CA CYS A 20 -1.95 11.90 -10.26
C CYS A 20 -2.17 11.74 -11.78
N ILE A 21 -1.64 12.65 -12.61
CA ILE A 21 -1.78 12.59 -14.07
C ILE A 21 -0.93 11.47 -14.67
N PHE A 22 0.27 11.22 -14.14
CA PHE A 22 1.16 10.19 -14.67
C PHE A 22 0.50 8.79 -14.81
N PRO A 23 -0.14 8.19 -13.79
CA PRO A 23 -0.76 6.87 -13.91
C PRO A 23 -1.95 6.86 -14.88
N ILE A 24 -2.66 7.99 -15.02
CA ILE A 24 -3.76 8.17 -15.98
C ILE A 24 -3.21 8.13 -17.41
N VAL A 25 -2.16 8.89 -17.70
CA VAL A 25 -1.52 8.87 -19.03
C VAL A 25 -0.87 7.52 -19.29
N ALA A 26 -0.22 6.92 -18.28
CA ALA A 26 0.43 5.63 -18.39
C ALA A 26 -0.57 4.53 -18.77
N VAL A 27 -1.74 4.46 -18.13
CA VAL A 27 -2.74 3.42 -18.43
C VAL A 27 -3.34 3.60 -19.83
N LEU A 28 -3.56 4.84 -20.28
CA LEU A 28 -4.02 5.14 -21.65
C LEU A 28 -3.00 4.71 -22.72
N SER A 29 -1.71 4.69 -22.35
CA SER A 29 -0.60 4.36 -23.24
C SER A 29 -0.25 2.86 -23.26
N LEU A 30 -0.94 2.01 -22.50
CA LEU A 30 -0.64 0.57 -22.46
C LEU A 30 -0.95 -0.10 -23.81
N GLN A 31 0.03 -0.85 -24.32
CA GLN A 31 -0.12 -1.66 -25.52
C GLN A 31 -0.69 -3.05 -25.19
N GLY A 32 -1.35 -3.68 -26.16
CA GLY A 32 -1.94 -5.02 -25.98
C GLY A 32 -3.22 -5.05 -25.14
N MET A 33 -3.80 -3.88 -24.85
CA MET A 33 -5.02 -3.76 -24.03
C MET A 33 -6.17 -3.07 -24.79
N PRO A 34 -7.40 -3.60 -24.71
CA PRO A 34 -8.56 -2.93 -25.32
C PRO A 34 -8.70 -1.48 -24.83
N TRP A 35 -8.97 -0.56 -25.75
CA TRP A 35 -9.09 0.87 -25.45
C TRP A 35 -10.15 1.16 -24.39
N GLU A 36 -11.27 0.43 -24.42
CA GLU A 36 -12.35 0.57 -23.46
C GLU A 36 -11.88 0.43 -22.01
N HIS A 37 -11.07 -0.59 -21.71
CA HIS A 37 -10.58 -0.80 -20.35
C HIS A 37 -9.53 0.25 -19.95
N ARG A 38 -8.73 0.75 -20.90
CA ARG A 38 -7.79 1.85 -20.64
C ARG A 38 -8.53 3.12 -20.22
N VAL A 39 -9.61 3.47 -20.92
CA VAL A 39 -10.45 4.62 -20.58
C VAL A 39 -11.19 4.41 -19.26
N LYS A 40 -11.77 3.23 -19.03
CA LYS A 40 -12.44 2.91 -17.75
C LYS A 40 -11.48 2.99 -16.57
N ALA A 41 -10.25 2.49 -16.72
CA ALA A 41 -9.22 2.59 -15.69
C ALA A 41 -8.79 4.04 -15.43
N ALA A 42 -8.55 4.84 -16.48
CA ALA A 42 -8.27 6.26 -16.36
C ALA A 42 -9.38 7.01 -15.60
N SER A 43 -10.65 6.74 -15.93
CA SER A 43 -11.79 7.29 -15.21
C SER A 43 -11.87 6.81 -13.75
N CYS A 44 -11.57 5.54 -13.49
CA CYS A 44 -11.49 4.97 -12.14
C CYS A 44 -10.41 5.67 -11.27
N PHE A 45 -9.36 6.20 -11.90
CA PHE A 45 -8.24 6.87 -11.22
C PHE A 45 -8.53 8.31 -10.78
N LEU A 46 -9.56 8.96 -11.35
CA LEU A 46 -9.97 10.31 -10.96
C LEU A 46 -10.46 10.39 -9.50
N PRO A 47 -11.44 9.58 -9.04
CA PRO A 47 -11.83 9.59 -7.63
C PRO A 47 -10.72 9.10 -6.70
N VAL A 48 -9.81 8.24 -7.19
CA VAL A 48 -8.61 7.80 -6.46
C VAL A 48 -7.64 8.96 -6.25
N ALA A 49 -7.50 9.89 -7.20
CA ALA A 49 -6.68 11.09 -7.02
C ALA A 49 -7.20 11.93 -5.85
N VAL A 50 -8.52 12.13 -5.75
CA VAL A 50 -9.12 12.90 -4.64
C VAL A 50 -8.96 12.16 -3.31
N ARG A 51 -9.36 10.89 -3.25
CA ARG A 51 -9.27 10.07 -2.02
C ARG A 51 -7.83 9.86 -1.58
N GLY A 52 -6.91 9.71 -2.53
CA GLY A 52 -5.48 9.62 -2.29
C GLY A 52 -4.94 10.85 -1.59
N ALA A 53 -5.42 12.06 -1.92
CA ALA A 53 -4.97 13.29 -1.29
C ALA A 53 -5.30 13.29 0.21
N LEU A 54 -6.50 12.80 0.54
CA LEU A 54 -6.97 12.63 1.91
C LEU A 54 -6.16 11.58 2.70
N VAL A 55 -5.59 10.58 2.04
CA VAL A 55 -4.69 9.59 2.67
C VAL A 55 -3.26 10.12 2.78
N THR A 56 -2.77 10.81 1.75
CA THR A 56 -1.39 11.29 1.68
C THR A 56 -1.07 12.24 2.81
N LEU A 57 -1.99 13.13 3.20
CA LEU A 57 -1.76 14.08 4.29
C LEU A 57 -1.52 13.35 5.64
N PRO A 58 -2.43 12.48 6.14
CA PRO A 58 -2.15 11.63 7.30
C PRO A 58 -0.88 10.79 7.13
N ALA A 59 -0.66 10.17 5.96
CA ALA A 59 0.53 9.36 5.74
C ALA A 59 1.84 10.15 5.88
N LEU A 60 1.89 11.41 5.42
CA LEU A 60 3.05 12.30 5.59
C LEU A 60 3.25 12.70 7.06
N LEU A 61 2.18 12.84 7.83
CA LEU A 61 2.24 13.17 9.26
C LEU A 61 2.53 11.97 10.16
N ALA A 62 2.47 10.74 9.63
CA ALA A 62 2.63 9.52 10.43
C ALA A 62 3.94 9.46 11.26
N PRO A 63 5.13 9.86 10.74
CA PRO A 63 6.36 9.87 11.53
C PRO A 63 6.31 10.78 12.77
N ILE A 64 5.40 11.75 12.82
CA ILE A 64 5.24 12.69 13.93
C ILE A 64 4.10 12.26 14.85
N VAL A 65 2.95 11.89 14.27
CA VAL A 65 1.73 11.56 15.02
C VAL A 65 1.80 10.17 15.67
N VAL A 66 2.37 9.18 14.96
CA VAL A 66 2.45 7.80 15.47
C VAL A 66 3.27 7.71 16.76
N PRO A 67 4.48 8.29 16.88
CA PRO A 67 5.22 8.29 18.14
C PRO A 67 4.39 8.76 19.34
N ILE A 68 3.58 9.81 19.15
CA ILE A 68 2.69 10.37 20.19
C ILE A 68 1.56 9.39 20.48
N ALA A 69 0.89 8.87 19.45
CA ALA A 69 -0.18 7.87 19.61
C ALA A 69 0.28 6.63 20.39
N LEU A 70 1.52 6.20 20.16
CA LEU A 70 2.10 5.04 20.83
C LEU A 70 2.38 5.26 22.31
N LEU A 71 2.55 6.50 22.78
CA LEU A 71 2.66 6.79 24.23
C LEU A 71 1.37 6.43 24.98
N PHE A 72 0.24 6.39 24.28
CA PHE A 72 -1.06 6.03 24.82
C PHE A 72 -1.51 4.61 24.45
N THR A 73 -0.63 3.82 23.82
CA THR A 73 -0.94 2.47 23.33
C THR A 73 -0.31 1.43 24.27
N LYS A 74 -1.12 0.54 24.84
CA LYS A 74 -0.68 -0.51 25.76
C LYS A 74 -0.08 -1.70 25.02
N TRP A 75 0.65 -2.56 25.74
CA TRP A 75 1.26 -3.78 25.18
C TRP A 75 0.23 -4.67 24.48
N GLY A 76 -0.88 -4.97 25.17
CA GLY A 76 -1.95 -5.82 24.65
C GLY A 76 -2.77 -5.22 23.51
N ASP A 77 -2.62 -3.93 23.19
CA ASP A 77 -3.47 -3.31 22.17
C ASP A 77 -3.14 -3.84 20.76
N ASP A 78 -4.18 -4.01 19.95
CA ASP A 78 -4.09 -4.35 18.51
C ASP A 78 -4.52 -3.17 17.61
N LYS A 79 -4.79 -2.03 18.24
CA LYS A 79 -5.36 -0.80 17.68
C LYS A 79 -4.78 0.39 18.46
N LEU A 80 -4.34 1.45 17.78
CA LEU A 80 -4.06 2.74 18.46
C LEU A 80 -5.33 3.29 19.16
N PRO A 81 -5.23 4.37 19.96
CA PRO A 81 -6.40 5.05 20.50
C PRO A 81 -7.34 5.60 19.42
N ARG A 82 -8.61 5.84 19.80
CA ARG A 82 -9.66 6.31 18.88
C ARG A 82 -9.34 7.67 18.23
N LEU A 83 -8.60 8.54 18.92
CA LEU A 83 -8.19 9.83 18.36
C LEU A 83 -7.20 9.68 17.19
N PHE A 84 -6.44 8.58 17.17
CA PHE A 84 -5.38 8.34 16.17
C PHE A 84 -5.75 7.27 15.14
N ARG A 85 -7.05 6.91 14.99
CA ARG A 85 -7.48 5.82 14.08
C ARG A 85 -7.06 6.03 12.63
N TRP A 86 -6.89 7.27 12.19
CA TRP A 86 -6.48 7.55 10.81
C TRP A 86 -5.09 6.98 10.48
N TRP A 87 -4.21 6.84 11.48
CA TRP A 87 -2.85 6.30 11.34
C TRP A 87 -2.76 4.80 11.68
N ASP A 88 -3.90 4.17 11.95
CA ASP A 88 -3.97 2.75 12.22
C ASP A 88 -3.65 1.92 10.96
N ASN A 89 -3.53 0.62 11.15
CA ASN A 89 -3.36 -0.33 10.06
C ASN A 89 -4.68 -1.05 9.73
N ASP A 90 -4.87 -1.40 8.47
CA ASP A 90 -6.03 -2.17 7.98
C ASP A 90 -6.04 -3.65 8.41
N VAL A 91 -4.94 -4.11 9.02
CA VAL A 91 -4.77 -5.46 9.53
C VAL A 91 -4.58 -5.44 11.05
N SER A 92 -3.43 -4.94 11.52
CA SER A 92 -3.09 -4.81 12.93
C SER A 92 -1.94 -3.81 13.12
N ILE A 93 -1.92 -3.11 14.25
CA ILE A 93 -0.79 -2.24 14.62
C ILE A 93 0.50 -3.03 14.87
N ASN A 94 0.35 -4.33 15.15
CA ASN A 94 1.44 -5.24 15.47
C ASN A 94 2.00 -5.95 14.23
N GLY A 95 1.64 -5.52 13.02
CA GLY A 95 2.10 -6.15 11.77
C GLY A 95 1.09 -7.08 11.11
N ASP A 96 1.51 -7.68 10.00
CA ASP A 96 0.76 -8.68 9.25
C ASP A 96 1.31 -10.11 9.43
N ALA A 97 2.33 -10.28 10.27
CA ALA A 97 2.91 -11.57 10.61
C ALA A 97 2.24 -12.16 11.86
N GLY A 98 1.11 -12.84 11.66
CA GLY A 98 0.58 -13.80 12.64
C GLY A 98 1.22 -15.18 12.41
N LEU A 99 1.20 -16.05 13.42
CA LEU A 99 1.58 -17.47 13.25
C LEU A 99 0.62 -18.19 12.29
N THR A 100 -0.63 -17.74 12.27
CA THR A 100 -1.73 -18.28 11.48
C THR A 100 -2.64 -17.15 10.99
N TRP A 101 -3.41 -17.42 9.94
CA TRP A 101 -4.46 -16.54 9.43
C TRP A 101 -5.80 -17.23 9.64
N SER A 102 -6.65 -16.62 10.47
CA SER A 102 -7.98 -17.16 10.77
C SER A 102 -9.06 -16.32 10.09
N PRO A 103 -10.17 -16.93 9.63
CA PRO A 103 -11.33 -16.19 9.18
C PRO A 103 -11.89 -15.36 10.34
N ASP A 104 -12.07 -14.06 10.12
CA ASP A 104 -12.79 -13.19 11.04
C ASP A 104 -14.25 -13.65 11.14
N LEU A 105 -14.70 -13.99 12.35
CA LEU A 105 -16.03 -14.59 12.58
C LEU A 105 -17.21 -13.68 12.19
N VAL A 106 -16.98 -12.37 12.05
CA VAL A 106 -18.02 -11.38 11.71
C VAL A 106 -18.09 -11.15 10.21
N THR A 107 -16.95 -11.19 9.52
CA THR A 107 -16.84 -10.81 8.10
C THR A 107 -16.48 -11.97 7.18
N GLY A 108 -16.06 -13.11 7.72
CA GLY A 108 -15.55 -14.27 6.98
C GLY A 108 -14.14 -14.07 6.40
N ILE A 109 -13.48 -12.95 6.70
CA ILE A 109 -12.24 -12.49 6.05
C ILE A 109 -11.03 -12.95 6.83
N GLY A 110 -10.04 -13.55 6.16
CA GLY A 110 -8.76 -13.88 6.77
C GLY A 110 -8.09 -12.66 7.40
N LYS A 111 -7.84 -12.71 8.70
CA LYS A 111 -6.97 -11.78 9.43
C LYS A 111 -5.84 -12.59 10.07
N PRO A 112 -4.62 -12.04 10.14
CA PRO A 112 -3.59 -12.69 10.95
C PRO A 112 -4.11 -12.77 12.37
N ASP A 113 -3.85 -13.90 13.02
CA ASP A 113 -4.18 -14.05 14.42
C ASP A 113 -3.45 -13.00 15.25
N ARG A 114 -4.02 -12.72 16.41
CA ARG A 114 -3.44 -11.79 17.37
C ARG A 114 -2.00 -12.24 17.67
N VAL A 115 -1.04 -11.34 17.50
CA VAL A 115 0.36 -11.62 17.87
C VAL A 115 0.39 -12.01 19.35
N PRO A 116 1.02 -13.13 19.72
CA PRO A 116 1.18 -13.51 21.12
C PRO A 116 1.81 -12.38 21.97
N GLU A 117 1.56 -12.42 23.28
CA GLU A 117 2.08 -11.40 24.21
C GLU A 117 3.40 -11.80 24.86
N ASP A 118 3.78 -13.07 24.77
CA ASP A 118 5.02 -13.63 25.30
C ASP A 118 6.22 -13.28 24.41
N ASN A 119 7.39 -13.14 25.05
CA ASN A 119 8.63 -12.76 24.37
C ASN A 119 9.40 -13.98 23.83
N ALA A 120 8.70 -15.00 23.32
CA ALA A 120 9.34 -16.16 22.73
C ALA A 120 10.09 -15.80 21.43
N ALA A 121 11.15 -16.54 21.12
CA ALA A 121 12.05 -16.22 20.02
C ALA A 121 11.37 -16.31 18.65
N ASP A 122 10.43 -17.23 18.49
CA ASP A 122 9.58 -17.40 17.31
C ASP A 122 8.62 -16.21 17.13
N VAL A 123 8.06 -15.66 18.21
CA VAL A 123 7.22 -14.45 18.17
C VAL A 123 8.04 -13.23 17.74
N ILE A 124 9.26 -13.08 18.26
CA ILE A 124 10.18 -12.01 17.83
C ILE A 124 10.56 -12.18 16.34
N ALA A 125 10.74 -13.42 15.88
CA ALA A 125 11.07 -13.71 14.50
C ALA A 125 9.97 -13.31 13.50
N LEU A 126 8.71 -13.19 13.94
CA LEU A 126 7.61 -12.65 13.13
C LEU A 126 7.88 -11.20 12.68
N CYS A 127 8.64 -10.42 13.45
CA CYS A 127 8.87 -9.00 13.21
C CYS A 127 9.90 -8.71 12.12
N TYR A 128 9.64 -9.16 10.88
CA TYR A 128 10.56 -9.00 9.75
C TYR A 128 10.83 -7.54 9.37
N TRP A 129 9.98 -6.59 9.79
CA TRP A 129 10.13 -5.15 9.52
C TRP A 129 10.96 -4.41 10.55
N ALA A 130 11.13 -4.96 11.76
CA ALA A 130 11.98 -4.42 12.83
C ALA A 130 12.72 -5.58 13.51
N LYS A 131 13.67 -6.18 12.79
CA LYS A 131 14.39 -7.40 13.20
C LYS A 131 14.92 -7.29 14.64
N GLY A 132 14.68 -8.34 15.43
CA GLY A 132 15.11 -8.43 16.83
C GLY A 132 14.17 -7.75 17.82
N HIS A 133 13.09 -7.13 17.36
CA HIS A 133 12.07 -6.54 18.24
C HIS A 133 10.80 -7.38 18.27
N HIS A 134 10.14 -7.40 19.42
CA HIS A 134 8.80 -7.96 19.52
C HIS A 134 7.81 -7.12 18.69
N PRO A 135 6.86 -7.69 17.93
CA PRO A 135 5.92 -6.92 17.10
C PRO A 135 5.06 -5.91 17.88
N ARG A 136 4.78 -6.20 19.17
CA ARG A 136 4.07 -5.29 20.10
C ARG A 136 4.94 -4.17 20.70
N SER A 137 6.25 -4.20 20.48
CA SER A 137 7.15 -3.18 21.01
C SER A 137 6.88 -1.82 20.38
N TYR A 138 7.21 -0.76 21.12
CA TYR A 138 7.09 0.62 20.65
C TYR A 138 7.81 0.81 19.31
N TRP A 139 9.05 0.33 19.20
CA TRP A 139 9.86 0.47 18.00
C TRP A 139 9.26 -0.27 16.80
N ALA A 140 8.84 -1.53 16.99
CA ALA A 140 8.22 -2.30 15.92
C ALA A 140 6.94 -1.62 15.38
N ARG A 141 6.08 -1.11 16.27
CA ARG A 141 4.88 -0.36 15.91
C ARG A 141 5.20 0.97 15.22
N LEU A 142 6.24 1.67 15.66
CA LEU A 142 6.69 2.91 15.04
C LEU A 142 7.21 2.65 13.62
N VAL A 143 8.05 1.64 13.41
CA VAL A 143 8.51 1.24 12.07
C VAL A 143 7.33 0.84 11.18
N TRP A 144 6.39 0.08 11.74
CA TRP A 144 5.21 -0.39 11.00
C TRP A 144 4.29 0.76 10.58
N LEU A 145 3.80 1.56 11.51
CA LEU A 145 2.77 2.57 11.28
C LEU A 145 3.33 3.94 10.87
N GLY A 146 4.49 4.31 11.43
CA GLY A 146 5.13 5.60 11.18
C GLY A 146 5.87 5.65 9.85
N TRP A 147 6.40 4.52 9.38
CA TRP A 147 7.28 4.49 8.21
C TRP A 147 6.77 3.60 7.08
N ARG A 148 6.32 2.37 7.37
CA ARG A 148 6.03 1.37 6.33
C ARG A 148 4.60 1.41 5.79
N ASN A 149 3.59 1.31 6.66
CA ASN A 149 2.17 1.15 6.33
C ASN A 149 1.33 2.31 6.85
N ARG A 150 1.80 3.51 6.54
CA ARG A 150 1.26 4.77 7.04
C ARG A 150 -0.21 4.95 6.62
N ALA A 151 -1.09 5.11 7.59
CA ALA A 151 -2.52 5.38 7.40
C ALA A 151 -3.25 4.36 6.50
N SER A 152 -2.84 3.08 6.52
CA SER A 152 -3.46 2.07 5.66
C SER A 152 -4.90 1.75 6.06
N TRP A 153 -5.26 1.93 7.34
CA TRP A 153 -6.65 1.85 7.78
C TRP A 153 -7.52 2.89 7.07
N LEU A 154 -7.07 4.16 7.03
CA LEU A 154 -7.81 5.22 6.35
C LEU A 154 -7.91 4.94 4.85
N ALA A 155 -6.85 4.43 4.22
CA ALA A 155 -6.88 4.01 2.83
C ALA A 155 -7.94 2.91 2.57
N ALA A 156 -8.11 1.97 3.51
CA ALA A 156 -9.16 0.96 3.45
C ALA A 156 -10.57 1.56 3.65
N GLN A 157 -10.73 2.50 4.58
CA GLN A 157 -12.02 3.19 4.78
C GLN A 157 -12.45 3.98 3.54
N LEU A 158 -11.52 4.70 2.92
CA LEU A 158 -11.77 5.44 1.68
C LEU A 158 -11.81 4.55 0.43
N GLY A 159 -11.50 3.26 0.58
CA GLY A 159 -11.57 2.26 -0.48
C GLY A 159 -13.00 1.97 -0.96
N VAL A 160 -13.12 0.95 -1.80
CA VAL A 160 -14.42 0.44 -2.29
C VAL A 160 -14.66 -0.97 -1.78
N LYS A 161 -15.91 -1.42 -1.79
CA LYS A 161 -16.24 -2.82 -1.46
C LYS A 161 -15.63 -3.74 -2.53
N SER A 162 -15.06 -4.85 -2.12
CA SER A 162 -14.60 -5.90 -3.02
C SER A 162 -15.78 -6.76 -3.48
N ASP A 163 -15.79 -7.14 -4.75
CA ASP A 163 -16.65 -8.23 -5.23
C ASP A 163 -15.86 -9.54 -5.17
N LEU A 164 -15.91 -10.22 -4.02
CA LEU A 164 -15.17 -11.46 -3.78
C LEU A 164 -15.63 -12.61 -4.68
N ALA A 165 -16.86 -12.57 -5.21
CA ALA A 165 -17.41 -13.63 -6.05
C ALA A 165 -17.09 -13.41 -7.54
N GLY A 166 -16.94 -12.16 -7.97
CA GLY A 166 -16.62 -11.81 -9.34
C GLY A 166 -15.19 -12.18 -9.75
N PRO A 167 -14.96 -12.54 -11.03
CA PRO A 167 -13.62 -12.81 -11.52
C PRO A 167 -12.75 -11.54 -11.46
N VAL A 168 -11.43 -11.75 -11.35
CA VAL A 168 -10.43 -10.69 -11.57
C VAL A 168 -9.93 -10.83 -13.00
N GLN A 169 -10.19 -9.81 -13.82
CA GLN A 169 -9.55 -9.71 -15.13
C GLN A 169 -8.16 -9.12 -14.97
N SER A 170 -7.21 -9.61 -15.75
CA SER A 170 -5.83 -9.13 -15.71
C SER A 170 -5.26 -8.97 -17.11
N TRP A 171 -4.43 -7.95 -17.26
CA TRP A 171 -3.64 -7.69 -18.46
C TRP A 171 -2.20 -7.39 -18.08
N GLY A 172 -1.26 -7.73 -18.95
CA GLY A 172 0.18 -7.57 -18.69
C GLY A 172 0.76 -8.74 -17.89
N ASN A 173 1.85 -8.49 -17.19
CA ASN A 173 2.58 -9.48 -16.39
C ASN A 173 2.24 -9.32 -14.90
N THR A 174 1.40 -10.21 -14.36
CA THR A 174 0.97 -10.18 -12.95
C THR A 174 2.09 -10.50 -11.97
N ASP A 175 3.19 -11.10 -12.43
CA ASP A 175 4.38 -11.38 -11.62
C ASP A 175 5.32 -10.17 -11.53
N ALA A 176 4.99 -9.06 -12.21
CA ALA A 176 5.77 -7.83 -12.15
C ALA A 176 5.91 -7.34 -10.69
N GLY A 177 7.15 -7.03 -10.30
CA GLY A 177 7.49 -6.75 -8.92
C GLY A 177 8.93 -6.29 -8.78
N ARG A 178 9.51 -6.44 -7.59
CA ARG A 178 10.89 -6.00 -7.33
C ARG A 178 11.96 -6.89 -8.00
N GLU A 179 11.52 -7.99 -8.59
CA GLU A 179 12.35 -9.03 -9.19
C GLU A 179 12.13 -9.15 -10.70
N ILE A 180 10.93 -8.77 -11.16
CA ILE A 180 10.50 -8.91 -12.55
C ILE A 180 10.00 -7.55 -13.01
N GLU A 181 10.59 -7.02 -14.09
CA GLU A 181 10.15 -5.77 -14.71
C GLU A 181 8.85 -6.03 -15.47
N GLY A 182 7.94 -5.08 -15.43
CA GLY A 182 6.69 -5.18 -16.16
C GLY A 182 5.61 -4.29 -15.59
N TRP A 183 4.40 -4.55 -16.06
CA TRP A 183 3.21 -3.88 -15.60
C TRP A 183 2.06 -4.87 -15.62
N TYR A 184 1.06 -4.61 -14.79
CA TYR A 184 -0.22 -5.23 -14.91
C TYR A 184 -1.34 -4.22 -14.67
N LEU A 185 -2.49 -4.50 -15.26
CA LEU A 185 -3.74 -3.90 -14.86
C LEU A 185 -4.67 -5.00 -14.39
N LEU A 186 -5.28 -4.82 -13.22
CA LEU A 186 -6.32 -5.69 -12.70
C LEU A 186 -7.67 -4.96 -12.75
N GLU A 187 -8.72 -5.72 -12.99
CA GLU A 187 -10.10 -5.24 -12.93
C GLU A 187 -10.97 -6.25 -12.16
N ASN A 188 -11.86 -5.71 -11.31
CA ASN A 188 -12.91 -6.47 -10.66
C ASN A 188 -14.14 -5.55 -10.50
N ALA A 189 -15.28 -5.94 -11.08
CA ALA A 189 -16.55 -5.24 -10.97
C ALA A 189 -16.47 -3.71 -11.26
N GLY A 190 -15.72 -3.33 -12.30
CA GLY A 190 -15.51 -1.94 -12.73
C GLY A 190 -14.45 -1.18 -11.93
N VAL A 191 -13.77 -1.85 -10.99
CA VAL A 191 -12.71 -1.28 -10.16
C VAL A 191 -11.35 -1.69 -10.69
N TYR A 192 -10.43 -0.73 -10.84
CA TYR A 192 -9.12 -0.96 -11.46
C TYR A 192 -7.93 -0.76 -10.51
N GLN A 193 -6.89 -1.56 -10.72
CA GLN A 193 -5.56 -1.40 -10.15
C GLN A 193 -4.51 -1.39 -11.25
N PHE A 194 -3.72 -0.34 -11.35
CA PHE A 194 -2.52 -0.30 -12.19
C PHE A 194 -1.27 -0.48 -11.35
N PHE A 195 -0.43 -1.43 -11.75
CA PHE A 195 0.89 -1.61 -11.19
C PHE A 195 1.94 -1.59 -12.29
N ARG A 196 3.08 -0.99 -11.98
CA ARG A 196 4.26 -1.03 -12.83
C ARG A 196 5.49 -1.16 -11.96
N SER A 197 6.40 -2.02 -12.38
CA SER A 197 7.76 -2.09 -11.87
C SER A 197 8.72 -1.89 -13.03
N LYS A 198 9.68 -0.98 -12.86
CA LYS A 198 10.76 -0.75 -13.82
C LYS A 198 12.09 -0.82 -13.08
N ARG A 199 13.04 -1.57 -13.61
CA ARG A 199 14.40 -1.63 -13.08
C ARG A 199 15.15 -0.35 -13.47
N LEU A 200 15.83 0.23 -12.50
CA LEU A 200 16.70 1.39 -12.64
C LEU A 200 18.01 1.11 -11.88
N GLY A 201 18.89 0.33 -12.51
CA GLY A 201 20.11 -0.19 -11.87
C GLY A 201 19.78 -1.05 -10.65
N LYS A 202 20.31 -0.66 -9.47
CA LYS A 202 20.07 -1.33 -8.18
C LYS A 202 18.69 -1.01 -7.58
N PHE A 203 17.90 -0.18 -8.27
CA PHE A 203 16.60 0.27 -7.81
C PHE A 203 15.46 -0.25 -8.69
N CYS A 204 14.27 -0.28 -8.10
CA CYS A 204 12.98 -0.55 -8.72
C CYS A 204 12.17 0.75 -8.61
N LEU A 205 11.81 1.34 -9.74
CA LEU A 205 10.80 2.39 -9.79
C LEU A 205 9.42 1.73 -9.90
N ARG A 206 8.62 1.87 -8.85
CA ARG A 206 7.31 1.25 -8.74
C ARG A 206 6.19 2.28 -8.81
N THR A 207 5.17 1.97 -9.60
CA THR A 207 3.84 2.60 -9.56
C THR A 207 2.83 1.56 -9.06
N ASN A 208 1.93 1.98 -8.17
CA ASN A 208 0.76 1.22 -7.77
C ASN A 208 -0.38 2.22 -7.54
N TYR A 209 -1.38 2.23 -8.43
CA TYR A 209 -2.40 3.27 -8.48
C TYR A 209 -3.78 2.68 -8.73
N GLY A 210 -4.80 3.20 -8.05
CA GLY A 210 -6.18 2.73 -8.17
C GLY A 210 -6.74 2.26 -6.84
N TYR A 211 -7.49 1.17 -6.86
CA TYR A 211 -7.84 0.40 -5.67
C TYR A 211 -7.07 -0.91 -5.70
N LYS A 212 -6.60 -1.41 -4.56
CA LYS A 212 -5.79 -2.65 -4.53
C LYS A 212 -6.63 -3.90 -4.80
N VAL A 213 -7.03 -4.13 -6.05
CA VAL A 213 -7.79 -5.30 -6.51
C VAL A 213 -7.12 -6.62 -6.11
N ASN A 214 -5.78 -6.67 -6.06
CA ASN A 214 -5.06 -7.85 -5.60
C ASN A 214 -5.35 -8.25 -4.13
N HIS A 215 -5.93 -7.36 -3.31
CA HIS A 215 -6.40 -7.70 -1.96
C HIS A 215 -7.63 -8.62 -1.98
N GLN A 216 -8.31 -8.79 -3.12
CA GLN A 216 -9.38 -9.76 -3.28
C GLN A 216 -8.89 -11.19 -3.10
N TYR A 217 -7.69 -11.53 -3.60
CA TYR A 217 -7.06 -12.84 -3.38
C TYR A 217 -6.77 -13.11 -1.89
N MET A 218 -6.72 -12.05 -1.07
CA MET A 218 -6.59 -12.13 0.38
C MET A 218 -7.94 -12.10 1.11
N GLY A 219 -9.06 -12.23 0.37
CA GLY A 219 -10.41 -12.23 0.90
C GLY A 219 -10.87 -10.90 1.50
N ARG A 220 -10.25 -9.75 1.17
CA ARG A 220 -10.57 -8.48 1.84
C ARG A 220 -11.91 -7.89 1.37
N ALA A 221 -12.79 -7.51 2.31
CA ALA A 221 -14.09 -6.87 2.03
C ALA A 221 -13.97 -5.53 1.32
N ARG A 222 -12.84 -4.85 1.50
CA ARG A 222 -12.58 -3.54 0.90
C ARG A 222 -11.27 -3.59 0.16
N LEU A 223 -11.25 -2.93 -0.99
CA LEU A 223 -10.08 -2.68 -1.82
C LEU A 223 -9.56 -1.28 -1.45
N PRO A 224 -8.45 -1.17 -0.70
CA PRO A 224 -7.92 0.11 -0.26
C PRO A 224 -7.52 1.01 -1.43
N VAL A 225 -7.66 2.31 -1.25
CA VAL A 225 -7.09 3.31 -2.15
C VAL A 225 -5.57 3.17 -2.16
N VAL A 226 -4.96 3.20 -3.34
CA VAL A 226 -3.50 3.27 -3.50
C VAL A 226 -3.17 4.35 -4.54
N ASN A 227 -2.32 5.30 -4.17
CA ASN A 227 -1.95 6.45 -5.01
C ASN A 227 -0.42 6.61 -5.10
N VAL A 228 0.28 5.49 -5.26
CA VAL A 228 1.74 5.46 -5.36
C VAL A 228 2.13 5.65 -6.83
N THR A 229 2.35 6.89 -7.25
CA THR A 229 2.83 7.15 -8.61
C THR A 229 4.28 6.74 -8.79
N PHE A 230 5.14 7.14 -7.85
CA PHE A 230 6.55 6.78 -7.84
C PHE A 230 6.98 6.31 -6.45
N SER A 231 7.57 5.12 -6.40
CA SER A 231 8.20 4.60 -5.19
C SER A 231 9.51 3.96 -5.61
N LEU A 232 10.61 4.52 -5.13
CA LEU A 232 11.95 3.98 -5.36
C LEU A 232 12.23 2.94 -4.27
N LEU A 233 12.46 1.69 -4.70
CA LEU A 233 12.76 0.56 -3.82
C LEU A 233 14.06 -0.10 -4.27
N ARG A 234 14.66 -0.93 -3.43
CA ARG A 234 15.78 -1.79 -3.84
C ARG A 234 15.29 -2.88 -4.80
N TRP A 235 15.94 -3.01 -5.96
CA TRP A 235 15.78 -4.12 -6.89
C TRP A 235 16.27 -5.42 -6.25
N LYS A 236 15.55 -6.51 -6.49
CA LYS A 236 15.81 -7.84 -5.91
C LYS A 236 16.02 -8.93 -6.95
N GLY A 237 15.68 -8.67 -8.21
CA GLY A 237 15.87 -9.64 -9.30
C GLY A 237 17.34 -9.79 -9.63
N GLU A 238 17.67 -10.91 -10.25
CA GLU A 238 19.05 -11.19 -10.66
C GLU A 238 19.54 -10.21 -11.73
N ASP A 239 20.82 -9.92 -11.69
CA ASP A 239 21.48 -9.11 -12.71
C ASP A 239 21.75 -10.03 -13.91
N ALA A 240 21.02 -9.86 -15.02
CA ALA A 240 21.29 -10.58 -16.27
C ALA A 240 22.74 -10.41 -16.77
N THR A 241 23.47 -9.41 -16.25
CA THR A 241 24.86 -9.10 -16.55
C THR A 241 25.89 -9.92 -15.77
N ALA A 242 25.50 -10.79 -14.83
CA ALA A 242 26.45 -11.62 -14.08
C ALA A 242 27.00 -12.84 -14.87
N ASN A 243 26.40 -13.19 -16.01
CA ASN A 243 26.75 -14.41 -16.77
C ASN A 243 27.62 -14.17 -18.02
N VAL A 244 28.18 -12.97 -18.22
CA VAL A 244 29.03 -12.66 -19.39
C VAL A 244 30.52 -12.52 -19.03
N ALA A 245 30.88 -12.63 -17.74
CA ALA A 245 32.27 -12.49 -17.28
C ALA A 245 33.00 -13.82 -16.99
N SER A 246 32.47 -14.96 -17.47
CA SER A 246 33.06 -16.28 -17.25
C SER A 246 33.06 -17.18 -18.50
N ALA A 247 33.23 -16.60 -19.70
CA ALA A 247 33.50 -17.33 -20.93
C ALA A 247 34.81 -16.84 -21.56
#